data_AF-A0A849KIR5-F1
#
_entry.id   AF-A0A849KIR5-F1
#
_cell.length_a   1.000
_cell.length_b   1.000
_cell.length_c   1.000
_cell.angle_alpha   90.00
_cell.angle_beta   90.00
_cell.angle_gamma   90.00
#
_symmetry.space_group_name_H-M   'P 1'
#
loop_
_entity.id
_entity.type
_entity.pdbx_description
1 polymer ?
#
loop_
_entity_poly.entity_id
_entity_poly.type
_entity_poly.pdbx_seq_one_letter_code
_entity_poly.pdbx_strand_id
1 'polypeptide(L)' 'MDSEPMTPADLERELGVPAQQIRNVLRAEYGLLAERGEIRWELTPEQVAHVRRAFQRG' A
#
# COMPACT_ATOMS: atom_id res chain seq x y z
N MET A 1 4.18 -2.45 20.57
CA MET A 1 3.82 -3.34 19.45
C MET A 1 4.26 -2.60 18.21
N ASP A 2 5.50 -2.84 17.80
CA ASP A 2 6.06 -2.32 16.57
C ASP A 2 5.36 -3.06 15.42
N SER A 3 4.33 -2.45 14.87
CA SER A 3 3.78 -2.91 13.60
C SER A 3 4.90 -2.75 12.58
N GLU A 4 5.49 -3.87 12.16
CA GLU A 4 6.50 -3.87 11.11
C GLU A 4 6.00 -3.04 9.93
N PRO A 5 6.85 -2.16 9.35
CA PRO A 5 6.45 -1.30 8.26
C PRO A 5 5.99 -2.17 7.08
N MET A 6 4.68 -2.16 6.84
CA MET A 6 4.08 -3.01 5.81
C MET A 6 4.37 -2.42 4.45
N THR A 7 4.87 -3.21 3.51
CA THR A 7 5.19 -2.72 2.18
C THR A 7 4.17 -3.19 1.14
N PRO A 8 4.12 -2.55 -0.04
CA PRO A 8 3.31 -3.06 -1.15
C PRO A 8 3.64 -4.50 -1.55
N ALA A 9 4.87 -4.97 -1.31
CA ALA A 9 5.27 -6.35 -1.59
C ALA A 9 4.66 -7.34 -0.58
N ASP A 10 4.50 -6.92 0.68
CA ASP A 10 3.83 -7.74 1.70
C ASP A 10 2.34 -7.86 1.38
N LEU A 11 1.73 -6.73 0.97
CA LEU A 11 0.34 -6.72 0.49
C LEU A 11 0.13 -7.55 -0.78
N GLU A 12 1.13 -7.60 -1.67
CA GLU A 12 1.07 -8.48 -2.86
C GLU A 12 0.96 -9.95 -2.45
N ARG A 13 1.78 -10.39 -1.49
CA ARG A 13 1.74 -11.76 -0.98
C ARG A 13 0.44 -12.07 -0.24
N GLU A 14 -0.10 -11.08 0.46
CA GLU A 14 -1.33 -11.23 1.25
C GLU A 14 -2.60 -11.26 0.37
N LEU A 15 -2.69 -10.34 -0.58
CA LEU A 15 -3.88 -10.13 -1.41
C LEU A 15 -3.81 -10.87 -2.76
N GLY A 16 -2.64 -11.40 -3.13
CA GLY A 16 -2.42 -12.06 -4.41
C GLY A 16 -2.48 -11.11 -5.62
N VAL A 17 -2.41 -9.80 -5.39
CA VAL A 17 -2.42 -8.76 -6.44
C VAL A 17 -1.04 -8.16 -6.63
N PRO A 18 -0.63 -7.82 -7.87
CA PRO A 18 0.69 -7.26 -8.12
C PRO A 18 0.94 -5.96 -7.34
N ALA A 19 2.11 -5.79 -6.73
CA ALA A 19 2.49 -4.58 -6.02
C ALA A 19 2.37 -3.30 -6.87
N GLN A 20 2.45 -3.42 -8.20
CA GLN A 20 2.18 -2.32 -9.11
C GLN A 20 0.74 -1.82 -9.04
N GLN A 21 -0.25 -2.71 -8.95
CA GLN A 21 -1.65 -2.32 -8.78
C GLN A 21 -1.88 -1.68 -7.41
N ILE A 22 -1.27 -2.24 -6.36
CA ILE A 22 -1.32 -1.66 -5.00
C ILE A 22 -0.73 -0.24 -5.01
N ARG A 23 0.43 -0.03 -5.66
CA ARG A 23 1.04 1.30 -5.83
C ARG A 23 0.15 2.25 -6.62
N ASN A 24 -0.61 1.78 -7.61
CA ASN A 24 -1.52 2.64 -8.37
C ASN A 24 -2.69 3.11 -7.50
N VAL A 25 -3.29 2.23 -6.69
CA VAL A 25 -4.32 2.61 -5.71
C VAL A 25 -3.77 3.62 -4.72
N LEU A 26 -2.59 3.35 -4.18
CA LEU A 26 -1.94 4.26 -3.24
C LEU A 26 -1.61 5.62 -3.87
N ARG A 27 -1.19 5.66 -5.13
CA ARG A 27 -0.90 6.90 -5.85
C ARG A 27 -2.16 7.71 -6.16
N ALA A 28 -3.26 7.05 -6.50
CA ALA A 28 -4.53 7.71 -6.77
C ALA A 28 -5.05 8.42 -5.51
N GLU A 29 -4.94 7.78 -4.35
CA GLU A 29 -5.58 8.27 -3.12
C GLU A 29 -4.66 9.08 -2.22
N TYR A 30 -3.36 8.76 -2.18
CA TYR A 30 -2.39 9.37 -1.27
C TYR A 30 -1.32 10.21 -1.98
N GLY A 31 -1.33 10.25 -3.32
CA GLY A 31 -0.36 10.98 -4.14
C GLY A 31 0.95 10.22 -4.40
N LEU A 32 1.91 10.89 -5.01
CA LEU A 32 3.19 10.26 -5.37
C LEU A 32 4.11 10.18 -4.15
N LEU A 33 4.76 9.02 -3.96
CA LEU A 33 5.77 8.83 -2.91
C LEU A 33 6.88 9.89 -2.96
N ALA A 34 7.27 10.30 -4.17
CA ALA A 34 8.28 11.34 -4.40
C ALA A 34 7.86 12.72 -3.88
N GLU A 35 6.57 13.03 -3.87
CA GLU A 35 6.05 14.30 -3.32
C GLU A 35 6.13 14.34 -1.79
N ARG A 36 6.24 13.16 -1.16
CA ARG A 36 6.42 13.01 0.30
C ARG A 36 7.89 13.00 0.72
N GLY A 37 8.82 13.02 -0.24
CA GLY A 37 10.26 12.88 0.05
C GLY A 37 10.66 11.49 0.53
N GLU A 38 9.80 10.49 0.34
CA GLU A 38 10.03 9.11 0.77
C GLU A 38 10.62 8.27 -0.36
N ILE A 39 11.58 7.41 -0.02
CA ILE A 39 12.25 6.49 -0.96
C ILE A 39 11.64 5.08 -0.96
N ARG A 40 10.84 4.74 0.06
CA ARG A 40 10.21 3.43 0.23
C ARG A 40 8.76 3.62 0.69
N TRP A 41 7.86 2.79 0.15
CA TRP A 41 6.49 2.72 0.67
C TRP A 41 6.50 1.94 1.98
N GLU A 42 6.44 2.68 3.08
CA GLU A 42 6.14 2.15 4.42
C GLU A 42 4.68 2.48 4.71
N LEU A 43 3.81 1.51 4.52
CA LEU A 43 2.38 1.72 4.60
C LEU A 43 1.94 1.79 6.05
N THR A 44 1.20 2.85 6.36
CA THR A 44 0.52 2.96 7.64
C THR A 44 -0.60 1.92 7.72
N PRO A 45 -1.03 1.52 8.93
CA PRO A 45 -2.18 0.62 9.11
C PRO A 45 -3.44 1.09 8.38
N GLU A 46 -3.63 2.41 8.25
CA GLU A 46 -4.74 3.02 7.54
C GLU A 46 -4.65 2.80 6.02
N GLN A 47 -3.46 3.00 5.44
CA GLN A 47 -3.21 2.75 4.02
C GLN A 47 -3.38 1.27 3.69
N VAL A 48 -2.89 0.38 4.56
CA VAL A 48 -3.10 -1.07 4.46
C VAL A 48 -4.58 -1.40 4.45
N ALA A 49 -5.36 -0.87 5.40
CA ALA A 49 -6.80 -1.12 5.47
C ALA A 49 -7.53 -0.59 4.23
N HIS A 50 -7.11 0.56 3.70
CA HIS A 50 -7.66 1.11 2.48
C HIS A 50 -7.39 0.20 1.27
N VAL A 51 -6.13 -0.21 1.06
CA VAL A 51 -5.76 -1.13 -0.03
C VAL A 51 -6.53 -2.44 0.08
N ARG A 52 -6.60 -3.05 1.27
CA ARG A 52 -7.37 -4.27 1.51
C ARG A 52 -8.84 -4.12 1.09
N ARG A 53 -9.48 -3.01 1.46
CA ARG A 53 -10.87 -2.72 1.08
C ARG A 53 -11.04 -2.49 -0.42
N ALA A 54 -10.07 -1.86 -1.08
CA ALA A 54 -10.10 -1.62 -2.52
C ALA A 54 -10.09 -2.92 -3.31
N PHE A 55 -9.32 -3.93 -2.86
CA PHE A 55 -9.19 -5.23 -3.55
C PHE A 55 -10.16 -6.31 -3.07
N GLN A 56 -10.74 -6.21 -1.86
CA GLN A 56 -11.79 -7.14 -1.39
C GLN A 56 -13.15 -6.95 -2.08
N ARG A 57 -13.34 -5.83 -2.79
CA ARG A 57 -14.63 -5.44 -3.37
C ARG A 57 -14.78 -5.82 -4.86
N GLY A 58 -13.86 -6.63 -5.39
CA GLY A 58 -13.83 -7.12 -6.78
C GLY A 58 -14.28 -8.56 -6.90
#